data_AF-A0A2E8D4T1-F1
#
_entry.id   AF-A0A2E8D4T1-F1
#
_cell.length_a   1.000
_cell.length_b   1.000
_cell.length_c   1.000
_cell.angle_alpha   90.00
_cell.angle_beta   90.00
_cell.angle_gamma   90.00
#
_symmetry.space_group_name_H-M   'P 1'
#
loop_
_entity.id
_entity.type
_entity.pdbx_description
1 polymer ?
#
loop_
_entity_poly.entity_id
_entity_poly.type
_entity_poly.pdbx_seq_one_letter_code
_entity_poly.pdbx_strand_id
1 'polypeptide(L)' 'MFELLAAAVHNRLWYAIPLIVAVSLVYGATRHELMGPILNNALRAAVWIVSFMSIIFGILYVISWAI' A
#
# COMPACT_ATOMS: atom_id res chain seq x y z
N MET A 1 -7.20 -19.43 7.09
CA MET A 1 -7.99 -18.24 6.65
C MET A 1 -8.22 -17.29 7.82
N PHE A 2 -8.94 -17.69 8.88
CA PHE A 2 -9.22 -16.85 10.06
C PHE A 2 -7.94 -16.42 10.82
N GLU A 3 -6.99 -17.34 10.99
CA GLU A 3 -5.68 -17.08 11.63
C GLU A 3 -4.85 -15.99 10.91
N LEU A 4 -4.95 -15.92 9.58
CA LEU A 4 -4.21 -14.92 8.78
C LEU A 4 -4.79 -13.52 8.97
N LEU A 5 -6.12 -13.44 9.08
CA LEU A 5 -6.83 -12.19 9.33
C LEU A 5 -6.57 -11.70 10.77
N ALA A 6 -6.55 -12.61 11.74
CA ALA A 6 -6.23 -12.31 13.13
C ALA A 6 -4.78 -11.84 13.32
N ALA A 7 -3.82 -12.48 12.65
CA ALA A 7 -2.43 -12.03 12.63
C ALA A 7 -2.29 -10.64 11.99
N ALA A 8 -3.03 -10.34 10.91
CA ALA A 8 -3.00 -9.01 10.28
C ALA A 8 -3.54 -7.90 11.20
N VAL A 9 -4.52 -8.20 12.05
CA VAL A 9 -5.09 -7.25 13.04
C VAL A 9 -4.17 -7.07 14.25
N HIS A 10 -3.45 -8.11 14.69
CA HIS A 10 -2.45 -8.01 15.76
C HIS A 10 -1.11 -7.40 15.28
N ASN A 11 -0.90 -7.41 13.97
CA ASN A 11 0.31 -6.90 13.32
C ASN A 11 0.17 -5.42 12.97
N ARG A 12 1.29 -4.68 13.01
CA ARG A 12 1.38 -3.25 12.71
C ARG A 12 1.06 -2.91 11.24
N LEU A 13 0.63 -3.89 10.43
CA LEU A 13 0.27 -3.72 9.03
C LEU A 13 -0.92 -2.78 8.84
N TRP A 14 -1.79 -2.60 9.83
CA TRP A 14 -2.88 -1.63 9.75
C TRP A 14 -2.37 -0.18 9.60
N TYR A 15 -1.14 0.11 10.06
CA TYR A 15 -0.49 1.42 9.83
C TYR A 15 -0.09 1.65 8.37
N ALA A 16 -0.09 0.62 7.52
CA ALA A 16 0.17 0.79 6.09
C ALA A 16 -0.91 1.67 5.44
N ILE A 17 -2.17 1.58 5.87
CA ILE A 17 -3.26 2.39 5.31
C ILE A 17 -3.01 3.90 5.49
N PRO A 18 -2.87 4.43 6.72
CA PRO A 18 -2.61 5.86 6.90
C PRO A 18 -1.26 6.29 6.30
N LEU A 19 -0.24 5.42 6.31
CA LEU A 19 1.06 5.72 5.71
C LEU A 19 0.97 5.89 4.18
N ILE A 20 0.33 4.95 3.49
CA ILE A 20 0.16 5.00 2.03
C ILE A 20 -0.64 6.24 1.64
N VAL A 21 -1.72 6.53 2.38
CA VAL A 21 -2.54 7.74 2.15
C VAL A 21 -1.70 9.01 2.31
N ALA A 22 -0.96 9.15 3.43
CA ALA A 22 -0.15 10.33 3.69
C ALA A 22 0.94 10.54 2.64
N VAL A 23 1.73 9.50 2.33
CA VAL A 23 2.82 9.59 1.35
C VAL A 23 2.30 9.89 -0.05
N SER A 24 1.20 9.24 -0.46
CA SER A 24 0.61 9.44 -1.78
C SER A 24 0.07 10.85 -1.97
N LEU A 25 -0.58 11.42 -0.95
CA LEU A 25 -1.08 12.80 -0.98
C LEU A 25 0.06 13.82 -1.03
N VAL A 26 1.11 13.65 -0.22
CA VAL A 26 2.30 14.53 -0.25
C VAL A 26 2.98 14.48 -1.62
N TYR A 27 3.13 13.28 -2.18
CA TYR A 27 3.66 13.11 -3.53
C TYR A 27 2.79 13.79 -4.59
N GLY A 28 1.47 13.58 -4.56
CA GLY A 28 0.53 14.18 -5.50
C GLY A 28 0.47 15.71 -5.43
N ALA A 29 0.66 16.27 -4.24
CA ALA A 29 0.62 17.70 -3.96
C ALA A 29 1.94 18.44 -4.25
N THR A 30 3.01 17.75 -4.66
CA THR A 30 4.33 18.37 -4.83
C THR A 30 4.39 19.40 -5.98
N ARG A 31 3.54 19.29 -7.01
CA ARG A 31 3.61 20.13 -8.23
C ARG A 31 2.32 20.85 -8.62
N HIS A 32 1.21 20.53 -7.98
CA HIS A 32 -0.11 21.01 -8.41
C HIS A 32 -0.86 21.60 -7.23
N GLU A 33 -1.56 22.71 -7.47
CA GLU A 33 -2.45 23.36 -6.50
C GLU A 33 -3.91 22.96 -6.71
N LEU A 34 -4.24 22.43 -7.89
CA LEU A 34 -5.57 21.96 -8.24
C LEU A 34 -5.83 20.58 -7.65
N MET A 35 -6.95 20.43 -6.95
CA MET A 35 -7.32 19.19 -6.26
C MET A 35 -7.42 17.98 -7.19
N GLY A 36 -7.94 18.14 -8.41
CA GLY A 36 -8.07 17.04 -9.38
C GLY A 36 -6.72 16.38 -9.73
N PRO A 37 -5.73 17.14 -10.25
CA PRO A 37 -4.38 16.63 -10.49
C PRO A 37 -3.70 16.05 -9.26
N ILE A 38 -3.87 16.65 -8.06
CA ILE A 38 -3.32 16.12 -6.81
C ILE A 38 -3.85 14.71 -6.56
N LEU A 39 -5.17 14.54 -6.60
CA LEU A 39 -5.82 13.26 -6.30
C LEU A 39 -5.48 12.19 -7.33
N ASN A 40 -5.41 12.54 -8.62
CA ASN A 40 -5.01 11.59 -9.67
C ASN A 40 -3.57 11.07 -9.50
N ASN A 41 -2.64 11.95 -9.16
CA ASN A 41 -1.25 11.56 -8.92
C ASN A 41 -1.11 10.77 -7.62
N ALA A 42 -1.83 11.16 -6.57
CA ALA A 42 -1.88 10.42 -5.32
C ALA A 42 -2.44 9.01 -5.51
N LEU A 43 -3.57 8.86 -6.23
CA LEU A 43 -4.15 7.55 -6.54
C LEU A 43 -3.18 6.69 -7.35
N ARG A 44 -2.50 7.26 -8.35
CA ARG A 44 -1.49 6.53 -9.14
C ARG A 44 -0.33 6.05 -8.25
N ALA A 45 0.15 6.88 -7.33
CA ALA A 45 1.20 6.51 -6.39
C ALA A 45 0.74 5.40 -5.44
N ALA A 46 -0.48 5.53 -4.88
CA ALA A 46 -1.07 4.51 -4.01
C ALA A 46 -1.20 3.15 -4.71
N VAL A 47 -1.69 3.15 -5.96
CA VAL A 47 -1.80 1.94 -6.79
C VAL A 47 -0.43 1.29 -7.01
N TRP A 48 0.61 2.07 -7.32
CA TRP A 48 1.96 1.55 -7.48
C TRP A 48 2.52 0.94 -6.20
N ILE A 49 2.37 1.62 -5.06
CA ILE A 49 2.85 1.12 -3.76
C ILE A 49 2.17 -0.21 -3.41
N VAL A 50 0.83 -0.25 -3.48
CA VAL A 50 0.05 -1.45 -3.15
C VAL A 50 0.38 -2.59 -4.10
N SER A 51 0.49 -2.32 -5.41
CA SER A 51 0.80 -3.34 -6.42
C SER A 51 2.19 -3.94 -6.19
N PHE A 52 3.19 -3.09 -5.97
CA PHE A 52 4.56 -3.54 -5.73
C PHE A 52 4.68 -4.37 -4.46
N MET A 53 4.09 -3.90 -3.35
CA MET A 53 4.06 -4.65 -2.09
C MET A 53 3.32 -5.99 -2.21
N SER A 54 2.21 -6.02 -2.96
CA SER A 54 1.44 -7.24 -3.19
C SER A 54 2.22 -8.26 -4.02
N ILE A 55 2.99 -7.81 -5.03
CA ILE A 55 3.86 -8.67 -5.83
C ILE A 55 4.94 -9.32 -4.95
N ILE A 56 5.63 -8.53 -4.13
CA ILE A 56 6.65 -9.06 -3.20
C ILE A 56 6.01 -10.05 -2.22
N PHE A 57 4.88 -9.70 -1.63
CA PHE A 57 4.14 -10.61 -0.75
C PHE A 57 3.79 -11.92 -1.46
N GLY A 58 3.29 -11.86 -2.70
CA GLY A 58 2.97 -13.05 -3.49
C GLY A 58 4.19 -13.94 -3.75
N ILE A 59 5.34 -13.35 -4.07
CA ILE A 59 6.60 -14.09 -4.25
C ILE A 59 7.01 -14.78 -2.95
N LEU A 60 7.06 -14.04 -1.83
CA LEU A 60 7.44 -14.58 -0.53
C LEU A 60 6.48 -15.67 -0.06
N TYR A 61 5.19 -15.47 -0.30
CA TYR A 61 4.16 -16.46 -0.01
C TYR A 61 4.42 -17.73 -0.81
N VAL A 62 4.64 -17.67 -2.13
CA VAL A 62 4.94 -18.86 -2.93
C VAL A 62 6.20 -19.58 -2.43
N ILE A 63 7.27 -18.83 -2.11
CA ILE A 63 8.52 -19.39 -1.58
C ILE A 63 8.28 -20.11 -0.23
N SER A 64 7.38 -19.61 0.61
CA SER A 64 7.10 -20.25 1.91
C SER A 64 6.44 -21.63 1.80
N TRP A 65 5.90 -22.00 0.63
CA TRP A 65 5.42 -23.38 0.38
C TRP A 65 6.52 -24.31 -0.12
N ALA A 66 7.62 -23.74 -0.63
CA ALA A 66 8.75 -24.49 -1.15
C ALA A 66 9.80 -24.83 -0.08
N ILE A 67 9.68 -24.23 1.11
CA ILE A 67 10.52 -24.44 2.29
C ILE A 67 9.71 -25.21 3.33
#